data_AF-A0A935C0T5-F1
#
_entry.id   AF-A0A935C0T5-F1
#
_cell.length_a   1.000
_cell.length_b   1.000
_cell.length_c   1.000
_cell.angle_alpha   90.00
_cell.angle_beta   90.00
_cell.angle_gamma   90.00
#
_symmetry.space_group_name_H-M   'P 1'
#
loop_
_entity.id
_entity.type
_entity.pdbx_description
1 polymer ?
#
loop_
_entity_poly.entity_id
_entity_poly.type
_entity_poly.pdbx_seq_one_letter_code
_entity_poly.pdbx_strand_id
1 'polypeptide(L)'
;MTEMKRMVAQAMEQGALGLSSSLQYMPDRFATTDELVELAKVAAQFGGIYITHQRSESGKIFESLDEIFCHRRARENSGGNLPSEDGLQGQLGQNGRSVEADS
;
A
#
# COMPACT_ATOMS: atom_id res chain seq x y z
N MET A 1 9.75 12.00 4.57
CA MET A 1 9.77 10.53 4.38
C MET A 1 9.93 9.72 5.68
N THR A 2 10.88 10.05 6.56
CA THR A 2 11.14 9.29 7.80
C THR A 2 9.91 9.18 8.72
N GLU A 3 9.13 10.26 8.87
CA GLU A 3 7.96 10.26 9.75
C GLU A 3 6.83 9.37 9.23
N MET A 4 6.49 9.45 7.94
CA MET A 4 5.48 8.56 7.34
C MET A 4 5.85 7.08 7.48
N LYS A 5 7.14 6.72 7.29
CA LYS A 5 7.62 5.35 7.52
C LYS A 5 7.43 4.91 8.97
N ARG A 6 7.72 5.79 9.94
CA ARG A 6 7.52 5.53 11.37
C ARG A 6 6.04 5.32 11.69
N MET A 7 5.16 6.15 11.14
CA MET A 7 3.71 6.02 11.32
C MET A 7 3.19 4.70 10.74
N VAL A 8 3.64 4.30 9.54
CA VAL A 8 3.30 3.00 8.95
C VAL A 8 3.78 1.84 9.83
N ALA A 9 5.04 1.86 10.29
CA ALA A 9 5.56 0.81 11.17
C ALA A 9 4.75 0.70 12.46
N GLN A 10 4.47 1.83 13.11
CA GLN A 10 3.67 1.89 14.33
C GLN A 10 2.25 1.35 14.10
N ALA A 11 1.62 1.71 12.97
CA ALA A 11 0.31 1.20 12.59
C ALA A 11 0.31 -0.33 12.40
N MET A 12 1.32 -0.86 11.70
CA MET A 12 1.46 -2.31 11.52
C MET A 12 1.66 -3.03 12.86
N GLU A 13 2.46 -2.48 13.78
CA GLU A 13 2.63 -3.00 15.14
C GLU A 13 1.32 -3.00 15.94
N GLN A 14 0.44 -2.02 15.68
CA GLN A 14 -0.89 -1.93 16.28
C GLN A 14 -1.93 -2.88 15.64
N GLY A 15 -1.54 -3.67 14.64
CA GLY A 15 -2.40 -4.67 14.00
C GLY A 15 -3.04 -4.22 12.69
N ALA A 16 -2.51 -3.17 12.04
CA ALA A 16 -2.95 -2.80 10.71
C ALA A 16 -2.71 -3.94 9.70
N LEU A 17 -3.66 -4.14 8.78
CA LEU A 17 -3.57 -5.18 7.76
C LEU A 17 -2.57 -4.83 6.64
N GLY A 18 -2.26 -3.55 6.49
CA GLY A 18 -1.45 -3.05 5.39
C GLY A 18 -1.59 -1.56 5.16
N LEU A 19 -1.13 -1.12 4.00
CA LEU A 19 -1.15 0.26 3.54
C LEU A 19 -2.15 0.41 2.39
N SER A 20 -2.95 1.48 2.40
CA SER A 20 -3.83 1.85 1.30
C SER A 20 -3.56 3.26 0.79
N SER A 21 -3.81 3.52 -0.49
CA SER A 21 -3.74 4.86 -1.09
C SER A 21 -4.91 5.14 -2.06
N SER A 22 -5.20 6.41 -2.29
CA SER A 22 -6.27 6.91 -3.16
C SER A 22 -5.77 7.96 -4.17
N LEU A 23 -4.97 7.53 -5.15
CA LEU A 23 -4.18 8.39 -6.04
C LEU A 23 -4.98 9.25 -7.02
N GLN A 24 -6.26 8.93 -7.21
CA GLN A 24 -7.16 9.75 -8.02
C GLN A 24 -7.51 11.08 -7.35
N TYR A 25 -7.47 11.13 -6.01
CA TYR A 25 -7.97 12.25 -5.20
C TYR A 25 -6.86 12.98 -4.45
N MET A 26 -7.13 14.22 -4.07
CA MET A 26 -6.23 14.94 -3.16
C MET A 26 -6.39 14.38 -1.73
N PRO A 27 -5.31 14.39 -0.92
CA PRO A 27 -3.96 14.85 -1.27
C PRO A 27 -3.06 13.79 -1.91
N ASP A 28 -3.45 12.51 -1.88
CA ASP A 28 -2.67 11.37 -2.38
C ASP A 28 -2.24 11.47 -3.85
N ARG A 29 -2.94 12.26 -4.65
CA ARG A 29 -2.56 12.55 -6.05
C ARG A 29 -1.14 13.12 -6.20
N PHE A 30 -0.59 13.75 -5.17
CA PHE A 30 0.78 14.29 -5.22
C PHE A 30 1.86 13.27 -4.85
N ALA A 31 1.48 12.10 -4.31
CA ALA A 31 2.42 11.06 -3.94
C ALA A 31 3.11 10.49 -5.18
N THR A 32 4.44 10.34 -5.08
CA THR A 32 5.24 9.71 -6.11
C THR A 32 5.23 8.18 -5.97
N THR A 33 5.45 7.49 -7.09
CA THR A 33 5.61 6.03 -7.14
C THR A 33 6.70 5.56 -6.16
N ASP A 34 7.83 6.26 -6.09
CA ASP A 34 8.94 5.90 -5.19
C ASP A 34 8.57 6.03 -3.72
N GLU A 35 7.84 7.08 -3.34
CA GLU A 35 7.35 7.24 -1.96
C GLU A 35 6.40 6.09 -1.57
N LEU A 36 5.46 5.75 -2.44
CA LEU A 36 4.51 4.66 -2.20
C LEU A 36 5.21 3.31 -2.08
N VAL A 37 6.20 3.04 -2.94
CA VAL A 37 7.04 1.84 -2.87
C VAL A 37 7.77 1.76 -1.52
N GLU A 38 8.36 2.87 -1.08
CA GLU A 38 9.12 2.92 0.16
C GLU A 38 8.24 2.76 1.41
N LEU A 39 7.00 3.24 1.40
CA LEU A 39 6.02 2.99 2.49
C LEU A 39 5.48 1.56 2.43
N ALA A 40 5.17 1.05 1.24
CA ALA A 40 4.70 -0.32 1.05
C ALA A 40 5.77 -1.37 1.43
N LYS A 41 7.06 -1.05 1.30
CA LYS A 41 8.17 -1.87 1.82
C LYS A 41 8.14 -1.96 3.35
N VAL A 42 7.84 -0.87 4.06
CA VAL A 42 7.69 -0.91 5.53
C VAL A 42 6.53 -1.82 5.90
N ALA A 43 5.35 -1.62 5.31
CA ALA A 43 4.20 -2.49 5.56
C ALA A 43 4.51 -3.98 5.26
N ALA A 44 5.29 -4.26 4.21
CA ALA A 44 5.72 -5.61 3.86
C ALA A 44 6.53 -6.32 4.95
N GLN A 45 7.35 -5.59 5.72
CA GLN A 45 8.17 -6.18 6.79
C GLN A 45 7.32 -6.82 7.89
N PHE A 46 6.07 -6.38 8.03
CA PHE A 46 5.09 -6.91 8.99
C PHE A 46 4.08 -7.87 8.34
N GLY A 47 4.29 -8.26 7.07
CA GLY A 47 3.36 -9.10 6.32
C GLY A 47 2.14 -8.35 5.76
N GLY A 48 2.18 -7.02 5.73
CA GLY A 48 1.07 -6.18 5.27
C GLY A 48 0.86 -6.18 3.76
N ILE A 49 -0.40 -5.99 3.37
CA ILE A 49 -0.81 -5.83 1.97
C ILE A 49 -0.74 -4.36 1.54
N TYR A 50 -0.59 -4.13 0.23
CA TYR A 50 -0.72 -2.80 -0.35
C TYR A 50 -1.93 -2.78 -1.28
N ILE A 51 -2.88 -1.88 -1.00
CA ILE A 51 -4.10 -1.68 -1.79
C ILE A 51 -4.07 -0.25 -2.33
N THR A 52 -4.57 -0.01 -3.53
CA THR A 52 -4.58 1.35 -4.09
C THR A 52 -5.80 1.58 -4.97
N HIS A 53 -6.42 2.75 -4.83
CA HIS A 53 -7.28 3.34 -5.85
C HIS A 53 -6.37 4.08 -6.84
N GLN A 54 -6.27 3.53 -8.04
CA GLN A 54 -5.33 3.97 -9.07
C GLN A 54 -5.54 5.42 -9.51
N ARG A 55 -4.52 6.02 -10.11
CA ARG A 55 -4.49 7.45 -10.44
C ARG A 55 -5.50 7.88 -11.50
N SER A 56 -5.84 6.99 -12.43
CA SER A 56 -6.88 7.19 -13.43
C SER A 56 -7.57 5.89 -13.77
N GLU A 57 -8.90 5.91 -13.74
CA GLU A 57 -9.77 4.78 -14.16
C GLU A 57 -10.48 5.10 -15.48
N SER A 58 -9.93 6.01 -16.27
CA SER A 58 -10.55 6.49 -17.52
C SER A 58 -9.50 6.66 -18.61
N GLY A 59 -9.27 7.88 -19.10
CA GLY A 59 -8.40 8.14 -20.26
C GLY A 59 -6.93 7.77 -20.10
N LYS A 60 -6.45 7.43 -18.89
CA LYS A 60 -5.07 7.02 -18.60
C LYS A 60 -5.00 5.73 -17.78
N ILE A 61 -5.92 4.80 -18.04
CA ILE A 61 -6.02 3.56 -17.28
C ILE A 61 -4.78 2.67 -17.42
N PHE A 62 -4.20 2.57 -18.63
CA PHE A 62 -3.04 1.71 -18.85
C PHE A 62 -1.79 2.23 -18.15
N GLU A 63 -1.55 3.55 -18.20
CA GLU A 63 -0.45 4.18 -17.46
C GLU A 63 -0.63 4.02 -15.95
N SER A 64 -1.87 4.06 -15.46
CA SER A 64 -2.17 3.85 -14.05
C SER A 64 -1.96 2.39 -13.61
N LEU A 65 -2.28 1.43 -14.49
CA LEU A 65 -1.97 0.02 -14.26
C LEU A 65 -0.47 -0.26 -14.27
N ASP A 66 0.27 0.36 -15.19
CA ASP A 66 1.73 0.26 -15.25
C ASP A 66 2.39 0.79 -13.96
N GLU A 67 1.88 1.88 -13.39
CA GLU A 67 2.29 2.40 -12.07
C GLU A 67 2.10 1.34 -10.96
N ILE A 68 0.93 0.69 -10.93
CA ILE A 68 0.63 -0.35 -9.94
C ILE A 68 1.54 -1.57 -10.10
N PHE A 69 1.74 -2.04 -11.32
CA PHE A 69 2.63 -3.18 -11.58
C PHE A 69 4.09 -2.84 -11.25
N CYS A 70 4.50 -1.59 -11.44
CA CYS A 70 5.81 -1.10 -11.01
C CYS A 70 5.98 -1.23 -9.49
N HIS A 71 4.97 -0.80 -8.70
CA HIS A 71 5.01 -0.93 -7.24
C HIS A 71 5.24 -2.38 -6.80
N ARG A 72 4.52 -3.31 -7.45
CA ARG A 72 4.63 -4.74 -7.17
C ARG A 72 6.03 -5.27 -7.47
N ARG A 73 6.56 -5.00 -8.66
CA ARG A 73 7.90 -5.47 -9.07
C ARG A 73 8.99 -4.93 -8.14
N ALA A 74 8.88 -3.66 -7.73
CA ALA A 74 9.82 -3.06 -6.79
C ALA A 74 9.80 -3.75 -5.41
N ARG A 75 8.64 -4.29 -4.97
CA ARG A 75 8.52 -5.08 -3.75
C ARG A 75 9.07 -6.51 -3.90
N GLU A 76 8.81 -7.17 -5.02
CA GLU A 76 9.28 -8.55 -5.29
C GLU A 76 10.81 -8.62 -5.32
N ASN A 77 11.47 -7.65 -5.97
CA ASN A 77 12.93 -7.53 -5.95
C ASN A 77 13.51 -7.29 -4.55
N SER A 78 12.68 -6.90 -3.59
CA SER A 78 13.05 -6.66 -2.19
C SER A 78 12.70 -7.84 -1.26
N GLY A 79 12.19 -8.96 -1.78
CA GLY A 79 11.91 -10.20 -1.03
C GLY A 79 10.53 -10.30 -0.36
N GLY A 80 9.58 -9.42 -0.70
CA GLY A 80 8.21 -9.49 -0.15
C GLY A 80 7.34 -10.51 -0.87
N ASN A 81 6.94 -11.59 -0.19
CA ASN A 81 5.97 -12.57 -0.72
C ASN A 81 4.52 -12.10 -0.47
N LEU A 82 3.59 -12.42 -1.38
CA LEU A 82 2.16 -12.24 -1.12
C LEU A 82 1.72 -13.17 0.02
N PRO A 83 0.83 -12.73 0.93
CA PRO A 83 0.13 -13.67 1.80
C PRO A 83 -0.72 -14.62 0.93
N SER A 84 -0.76 -15.89 1.32
CA SER A 84 -1.64 -16.91 0.69
C SER A 84 -3.11 -16.49 0.82
N GLU A 85 -3.96 -16.92 -0.12
CA GLU A 85 -5.39 -16.54 -0.18
C GLU A 85 -6.12 -16.76 1.15
N ASP A 86 -5.77 -17.81 1.89
CA ASP A 86 -6.29 -18.11 3.24
C ASP A 86 -6.05 -16.99 4.26
N GLY A 87 -4.98 -16.20 4.11
CA GLY A 87 -4.66 -15.06 4.98
C GLY A 87 -5.55 -13.84 4.74
N LEU A 88 -6.06 -13.67 3.52
CA LEU A 88 -6.94 -12.55 3.15
C LEU A 88 -8.37 -12.77 3.69
N GLN A 89 -8.89 -14.00 3.63
CA GLN A 89 -10.21 -14.32 4.19
C GLN A 89 -10.25 -14.24 5.73
N GLY A 90 -9.17 -14.62 6.42
CA GLY A 90 -9.10 -14.58 7.90
C GLY A 90 -9.06 -13.17 8.50
N GLN A 91 -8.55 -12.18 7.75
CA GLN A 91 -8.35 -10.81 8.22
C GLN A 91 -9.56 -9.89 7.99
N LEU A 92 -10.38 -10.18 6.97
CA LEU A 92 -11.61 -9.42 6.68
C LEU A 92 -12.71 -9.64 7.74
N GLY A 93 -12.56 -10.64 8.62
CA GLY A 93 -13.57 -11.02 9.59
C GLY A 93 -13.55 -10.29 10.93
N GLN A 94 -12.45 -9.64 11.36
CA GLN A 94 -12.37 -9.18 12.77
C GLN A 94 -11.79 -7.79 13.10
N ASN A 95 -11.02 -7.09 12.27
CA ASN A 95 -10.38 -5.83 12.73
C ASN A 95 -10.14 -4.78 11.62
N GLY A 96 -11.19 -4.35 10.91
CA GLY A 96 -11.07 -3.34 9.85
C GLY A 96 -10.73 -1.94 10.36
N ARG A 97 -9.45 -1.65 10.61
CA ARG A 97 -8.89 -0.29 10.57
C ARG A 97 -7.74 -0.26 9.56
N SER A 98 -8.08 0.11 8.33
CA SER A 98 -7.11 0.54 7.33
C SER A 98 -6.41 1.79 7.87
N VAL A 99 -5.09 1.82 7.85
CA VAL A 99 -4.37 3.07 8.14
C VAL A 99 -4.32 3.87 6.86
N GLU A 100 -5.24 4.81 6.77
CA GLU A 100 -5.13 5.94 5.87
C GLU A 100 -3.95 6.78 6.38
N ALA A 101 -3.00 7.10 5.49
CA ALA A 101 -1.94 8.03 5.83
C ALA A 101 -2.59 9.40 6.02
N ASP A 102 -2.89 9.74 7.27
CA ASP A 102 -3.55 10.99 7.65
C ASP A 102 -2.70 12.19 7.21
N SER A 103 -3.37 13.18 6.60
CA SER A 103 -2.77 14.28 5.83
C SER A 103 -2.50 15.54 6.64
#